data_AF-A0A960W9H3-F1
#
_entry.id   AF-A0A960W9H3-F1
#
_cell.length_a   1.000
_cell.length_b   1.000
_cell.length_c   1.000
_cell.angle_alpha   90.00
_cell.angle_beta   90.00
_cell.angle_gamma   90.00
#
_symmetry.space_group_name_H-M   'P 1'
#
loop_
_entity.id
_entity.type
_entity.pdbx_description
1 polymer ?
#
loop_
_entity_poly.entity_id
_entity_poly.type
_entity_poly.pdbx_seq_one_letter_code
_entity_poly.pdbx_strand_id
1 'polypeptide(L)'
;MSYVLLCGLVFLLTAIVAIVFFYNIKLKKNLKKIFLQNKETKKHHSHQLSELSHDLRTPLNAIMGYTSLLKNNIHGELNEKQLDYINKINSNSDRLLKIIDDYFTSSEM
;
A
#
# COMPACT_ATOMS: atom_id res chain seq x y z
N MET A 1 -40.87 47.33 -24.53
CA MET A 1 -40.76 46.74 -23.17
C MET A 1 -40.48 45.23 -23.18
N SER A 2 -41.19 44.42 -23.97
CA SER A 2 -41.01 42.94 -23.96
C SER A 2 -39.59 42.46 -24.36
N TYR A 3 -38.94 43.09 -25.34
CA TYR A 3 -37.60 42.72 -25.80
C TYR A 3 -36.47 42.97 -24.78
N VAL A 4 -36.63 43.96 -23.89
CA VAL A 4 -35.61 44.29 -22.88
C VAL A 4 -35.53 43.18 -21.81
N LEU A 5 -36.68 42.66 -21.39
CA LEU A 5 -36.77 41.53 -20.46
C LEU A 5 -36.16 40.26 -21.07
N LEU A 6 -36.42 40.00 -22.35
CA LEU A 6 -35.86 38.86 -23.07
C LEU A 6 -34.32 38.93 -23.15
N CYS A 7 -33.75 40.08 -23.50
CA CYS A 7 -32.29 40.27 -23.52
C CYS A 7 -31.65 40.07 -22.14
N GLY A 8 -32.30 40.55 -21.07
CA GLY A 8 -31.82 40.34 -19.70
C GLY A 8 -31.79 38.86 -19.31
N LEU A 9 -32.82 38.09 -19.67
CA LEU A 9 -32.88 36.65 -19.42
C LEU A 9 -31.80 35.88 -20.19
N VAL A 10 -31.61 36.22 -21.48
CA VAL A 10 -30.56 35.61 -22.32
C VAL A 10 -29.18 35.89 -21.74
N PHE A 11 -28.91 37.13 -21.32
CA PHE A 11 -27.64 37.49 -20.69
C PHE A 11 -27.39 36.67 -19.43
N LEU A 12 -28.40 36.57 -18.55
CA LEU A 12 -28.30 35.80 -17.32
C LEU A 12 -28.05 34.31 -17.58
N LEU A 13 -28.71 33.75 -18.60
CA LEU A 13 -28.52 32.35 -19.02
C LEU A 13 -27.10 32.11 -19.55
N THR A 14 -26.56 33.02 -20.38
CA THR A 14 -25.17 32.92 -20.86
C THR A 14 -24.15 33.05 -19.73
N ALA A 15 -24.41 33.92 -18.75
CA ALA A 15 -23.54 34.08 -17.58
C ALA A 15 -23.53 32.81 -16.72
N ILE A 16 -24.68 32.19 -16.47
CA ILE A 16 -24.77 30.91 -15.75
C ILE A 16 -23.97 29.83 -16.48
N VAL A 17 -24.15 29.69 -17.79
CA VAL A 17 -23.43 28.68 -18.59
C VAL A 17 -21.92 28.90 -18.51
N ALA A 18 -21.44 30.15 -18.60
CA ALA A 18 -20.03 30.47 -18.48
C ALA A 18 -19.46 30.12 -17.09
N ILE A 19 -20.20 30.41 -16.02
CA ILE A 19 -19.82 30.06 -14.64
C ILE A 19 -19.72 28.54 -14.51
N VAL A 20 -20.75 27.79 -14.92
CA VAL A 20 -20.76 26.32 -14.87
C VAL A 20 -19.61 25.74 -15.68
N PHE A 21 -19.33 26.28 -16.86
CA PHE A 21 -18.21 25.85 -17.70
C PHE A 21 -16.86 26.06 -16.99
N PHE A 22 -16.66 27.22 -16.38
CA PHE A 22 -15.44 27.52 -15.63
C PHE A 22 -15.26 26.59 -14.42
N TYR A 23 -16.33 26.34 -13.65
CA TYR A 23 -16.30 25.37 -12.55
C TYR A 23 -15.99 23.95 -13.03
N ASN A 24 -16.58 23.51 -14.15
CA ASN A 24 -16.29 22.19 -14.73
C ASN A 24 -14.82 22.03 -15.12
N ILE A 25 -14.21 23.06 -15.73
CA ILE A 25 -12.77 23.04 -16.06
C ILE A 25 -11.93 22.94 -14.80
N LYS A 26 -12.24 23.75 -13.77
CA LYS A 26 -11.50 23.75 -12.51
C LYS A 26 -11.63 22.43 -11.77
N LEU A 27 -12.83 21.84 -11.76
CA LEU A 27 -13.11 20.54 -11.16
C LEU A 27 -12.31 19.43 -11.83
N LYS A 28 -12.31 19.36 -13.17
CA LYS A 28 -11.52 18.37 -13.92
C LYS A 28 -10.01 18.48 -13.63
N LYS A 29 -9.48 19.71 -13.50
CA LYS A 29 -8.06 19.92 -13.15
C LYS A 29 -7.74 19.42 -11.74
N ASN A 30 -8.57 19.77 -10.76
CA ASN A 30 -8.38 19.32 -9.37
C ASN A 30 -8.49 17.80 -9.25
N LEU A 31 -9.45 17.20 -9.95
CA LEU A 31 -9.63 15.74 -9.98
C LEU A 31 -8.39 15.05 -10.56
N LYS A 32 -7.86 15.56 -11.68
CA LYS A 32 -6.62 15.04 -12.28
C LYS A 32 -5.43 15.17 -11.32
N LYS A 33 -5.31 16.29 -10.60
CA LYS A 33 -4.24 16.50 -9.62
C LYS A 33 -4.33 15.51 -8.45
N ILE A 34 -5.52 15.35 -7.86
CA ILE A 34 -5.75 14.37 -6.79
C ILE A 34 -5.45 12.96 -7.27
N PHE A 35 -5.87 12.61 -8.49
CA PHE A 35 -5.58 11.31 -9.08
C PHE A 35 -4.08 11.07 -9.27
N LEU A 36 -3.34 12.08 -9.76
CA LEU A 36 -1.90 11.98 -9.96
C LEU A 36 -1.16 11.86 -8.62
N GLN A 37 -1.53 12.67 -7.63
CA GLN A 37 -0.99 12.60 -6.27
C GLN A 37 -1.26 11.24 -5.63
N ASN A 38 -2.50 10.73 -5.72
CA ASN A 38 -2.83 9.39 -5.22
C ASN A 38 -2.01 8.30 -5.92
N LYS A 39 -1.78 8.43 -7.23
CA LYS A 39 -0.96 7.48 -7.99
C LYS A 39 0.51 7.51 -7.54
N GLU A 40 1.07 8.70 -7.33
CA GLU A 40 2.44 8.87 -6.81
C GLU A 40 2.57 8.31 -5.38
N THR A 41 1.64 8.68 -4.48
CA THR A 41 1.60 8.16 -3.11
C THR A 41 1.49 6.64 -3.08
N LYS A 42 0.59 6.05 -3.90
CA LYS A 42 0.46 4.59 -4.01
C LYS A 42 1.76 3.94 -4.48
N LYS A 43 2.42 4.53 -5.49
CA LYS A 43 3.70 4.00 -6.00
C LYS A 43 4.80 4.07 -4.93
N HIS A 44 4.92 5.18 -4.22
CA HIS A 44 5.88 5.31 -3.11
C HIS A 44 5.60 4.30 -1.99
N HIS A 45 4.33 4.15 -1.60
CA HIS A 45 3.92 3.17 -0.59
C HIS A 45 4.23 1.74 -1.03
N SER A 46 3.96 1.37 -2.29
CA SER A 46 4.29 0.04 -2.82
C SER A 46 5.79 -0.26 -2.78
N HIS A 47 6.63 0.73 -3.06
CA HIS A 47 8.07 0.57 -3.02
C HIS A 47 8.58 0.38 -1.59
N GLN A 48 8.11 1.21 -0.65
CA GLN A 48 8.44 1.09 0.78
C GLN A 48 8.05 -0.27 1.35
N LEU A 49 6.90 -0.80 0.92
CA LEU A 49 6.44 -2.12 1.33
C LEU A 49 7.37 -3.22 0.79
N SER A 50 7.74 -3.19 -0.48
CA SER A 50 8.67 -4.16 -1.08
C SER A 50 10.04 -4.17 -0.38
N GLU A 51 10.58 -2.99 -0.07
CA GLU A 51 11.84 -2.84 0.68
C GLU A 51 11.73 -3.44 2.09
N LEU A 52 10.67 -3.13 2.83
CA LEU A 52 10.46 -3.67 4.18
C LEU A 52 10.33 -5.19 4.16
N SER A 53 9.69 -5.78 3.15
CA SER A 53 9.60 -7.24 2.98
C SER A 53 10.99 -7.87 2.91
N HIS A 54 11.87 -7.32 2.07
CA HIS A 54 13.24 -7.79 1.93
C HIS A 54 14.03 -7.67 3.24
N ASP A 55 13.90 -6.53 3.92
CA ASP A 55 14.61 -6.26 5.16
C ASP A 55 14.13 -7.15 6.32
N LEU A 56 12.87 -7.59 6.31
CA LEU A 56 12.34 -8.55 7.29
C LEU A 56 12.73 -10.00 6.98
N ARG A 57 12.86 -10.39 5.70
CA ARG A 57 13.30 -11.74 5.32
C ARG A 57 14.72 -12.04 5.81
N THR A 58 15.61 -11.05 5.79
CA THR A 58 17.02 -11.22 6.19
C THR A 58 17.20 -11.71 7.65
N PRO A 59 16.69 -11.01 8.69
CA PRO A 59 16.80 -11.48 10.07
C PRO A 59 15.99 -12.76 10.31
N LEU A 60 14.88 -12.95 9.60
CA LEU A 60 14.07 -14.17 9.77
C LEU A 60 14.78 -15.41 9.23
N ASN A 61 15.41 -15.30 8.06
CA ASN A 61 16.25 -16.36 7.50
C ASN A 61 17.46 -16.65 8.41
N ALA A 62 18.02 -15.63 9.07
CA ALA A 62 19.08 -15.85 10.06
C ALA A 62 18.57 -16.66 11.26
N ILE A 63 17.39 -16.33 11.81
CA ILE A 63 16.75 -17.10 12.89
C ILE A 63 16.54 -18.56 12.47
N MET A 64 15.98 -18.80 11.28
CA MET A 64 15.78 -20.15 10.73
C MET A 64 17.09 -20.90 10.50
N GLY A 65 18.15 -20.19 10.12
CA GLY A 65 19.50 -20.73 10.00
C GLY A 65 20.03 -21.21 11.35
N TYR A 66 19.96 -20.36 12.38
CA TYR A 66 20.42 -20.72 13.73
C TYR A 66 19.64 -21.89 14.33
N THR A 67 18.32 -21.90 14.20
CA THR A 67 17.50 -23.03 14.67
C THR A 67 17.80 -24.33 13.92
N SER A 68 18.14 -24.25 12.62
CA SER A 68 18.57 -25.41 11.83
C SER A 68 19.94 -25.93 12.28
N LEU A 69 20.90 -25.04 12.57
CA LEU A 69 22.21 -25.42 13.12
C LEU A 69 22.07 -26.12 14.48
N LEU A 70 21.19 -25.61 15.35
CA LEU A 70 20.91 -26.22 16.65
C LEU A 70 20.27 -27.61 16.49
N LYS A 71 19.31 -27.77 15.57
CA LYS A 71 18.68 -29.07 15.27
C LYS A 71 19.65 -30.12 14.74
N ASN A 72 20.69 -29.69 14.03
CA ASN A 72 21.71 -30.58 13.49
C ASN A 72 22.74 -31.01 14.53
N ASN A 73 22.53 -30.71 15.82
CA ASN A 73 23.41 -31.04 16.95
C ASN A 73 24.89 -30.61 16.74
N ILE A 74 25.13 -29.58 15.91
CA ILE A 74 26.48 -29.09 15.58
C ILE A 74 27.20 -28.55 16.83
N HIS A 75 26.44 -28.12 17.84
CA HIS A 75 26.95 -27.58 19.11
C HIS A 75 26.59 -28.44 20.33
N GLY A 76 26.24 -29.71 20.13
CA GLY A 76 25.82 -30.64 21.18
C GLY A 76 24.36 -31.06 21.07
N GLU A 77 23.97 -32.07 21.85
CA GLU A 77 22.61 -32.62 21.85
C GLU A 77 21.62 -31.70 22.56
N LEU A 78 20.43 -31.56 21.98
CA LEU A 78 19.30 -30.83 22.56
C LEU A 78 18.46 -31.77 23.44
N ASN A 79 18.05 -31.28 24.61
CA ASN A 79 17.00 -31.96 25.37
C ASN A 79 15.61 -31.74 24.73
N GLU A 80 14.62 -32.54 25.14
CA GLU A 80 13.26 -32.49 24.57
C GLU A 80 12.61 -31.10 24.63
N LYS A 81 12.80 -30.36 25.73
CA LYS A 81 12.22 -29.00 25.88
C LYS A 81 12.87 -28.00 24.94
N GLN A 82 14.19 -28.09 24.76
CA GLN A 82 14.92 -27.24 23.82
C GLN A 82 14.47 -27.52 22.39
N LEU A 83 14.29 -28.79 22.04
CA LEU A 83 13.79 -29.20 20.72
C LEU A 83 12.36 -28.69 20.47
N ASP A 84 11.47 -28.77 21.46
CA ASP A 84 10.11 -28.20 21.38
C ASP A 84 10.13 -26.68 21.15
N TYR A 85 10.97 -25.94 21.87
CA TYR A 85 11.13 -24.50 21.66
C TYR A 85 11.66 -24.17 20.27
N ILE A 86 12.67 -24.89 19.77
CA ILE A 86 13.21 -24.67 18.43
C ILE A 86 12.15 -24.97 17.35
N ASN A 87 11.34 -26.02 17.53
CA ASN A 87 10.24 -26.32 16.64
C ASN A 87 9.18 -25.20 16.62
N LYS A 88 8.85 -24.64 17.78
CA LYS A 88 7.94 -23.50 17.88
C LYS A 88 8.53 -22.25 17.21
N ILE A 89 9.81 -21.96 17.41
CA ILE A 89 10.47 -20.83 16.74
C ILE A 89 10.38 -20.99 15.22
N ASN A 90 10.73 -22.17 14.68
CA ASN A 90 10.61 -22.43 13.23
C ASN A 90 9.19 -22.24 12.71
N SER A 91 8.21 -22.85 13.38
CA SER A 91 6.81 -22.74 12.94
C SER A 91 6.29 -21.30 12.96
N ASN A 92 6.71 -20.49 13.95
CA ASN A 92 6.35 -19.07 14.00
C ASN A 92 7.11 -18.26 12.94
N SER A 93 8.37 -18.57 12.66
CA SER A 93 9.12 -17.96 11.56
C SER A 93 8.44 -18.23 10.21
N ASP A 94 8.09 -19.48 9.91
CA ASP A 94 7.39 -19.84 8.67
C ASP A 94 6.04 -19.12 8.55
N ARG A 95 5.30 -19.04 9.66
CA ARG A 95 4.03 -18.30 9.71
C ARG A 95 4.22 -16.80 9.46
N LEU A 96 5.28 -16.21 10.01
CA LEU A 96 5.59 -14.79 9.81
C LEU A 96 6.00 -14.50 8.36
N LEU A 97 6.81 -15.37 7.73
CA LEU A 97 7.13 -15.31 6.30
C LEU A 97 5.85 -15.30 5.45
N LYS A 98 4.92 -16.20 5.75
CA LYS A 98 3.64 -16.25 5.03
C LYS A 98 2.81 -14.98 5.19
N ILE A 99 2.74 -14.42 6.41
CA ILE A 99 2.02 -13.15 6.65
C ILE A 99 2.66 -12.00 5.87
N ILE A 100 3.99 -11.94 5.86
CA ILE A 100 4.77 -11.01 5.06
C ILE A 100 4.37 -11.17 3.58
N ASP A 101 4.52 -12.37 3.01
CA ASP A 101 4.24 -12.62 1.59
C ASP A 101 2.78 -12.30 1.21
N ASP A 102 1.80 -12.69 2.03
CA ASP A 102 0.38 -12.42 1.80
C ASP A 102 0.07 -10.90 1.83
N TYR A 103 0.63 -10.17 2.81
CA TYR A 103 0.43 -8.73 2.94
C TYR A 103 1.06 -7.95 1.77
N PHE A 104 2.27 -8.32 1.38
CA PHE A 104 3.00 -7.63 0.30
C PHE A 104 2.42 -7.92 -1.09
N THR A 105 2.02 -9.17 -1.38
CA THR A 105 1.37 -9.53 -2.65
C THR A 105 0.04 -8.77 -2.86
N SER A 106 -0.71 -8.52 -1.78
CA SER A 106 -1.96 -7.74 -1.86
C SER A 106 -1.75 -6.24 -2.12
N SER A 107 -0.54 -5.73 -1.87
CA SER A 107 -0.19 -4.31 -2.00
C SER A 107 0.44 -3.93 -3.35
N GLU A 108 0.88 -4.93 -4.12
CA GLU A 108 1.35 -4.76 -5.51
C GLU A 108 0.19 -4.74 -6.53
N MET A 109 -1.04 -5.10 -6.12
CA MET A 109 -2.28 -4.98 -6.92
C MET A 109 -3.01 -3.65 -6.68
#